data_AF-A0A6G3XRP1-F1
#
_entry.id   AF-A0A6G3XRP1-F1
#
_cell.length_a   1.000
_cell.length_b   1.000
_cell.length_c   1.000
_cell.angle_alpha   90.00
_cell.angle_beta   90.00
_cell.angle_gamma   90.00
#
_symmetry.space_group_name_H-M   'P 1'
#
loop_
_entity.id
_entity.type
_entity.pdbx_description
1 polymer ?
#
loop_
_entity_poly.entity_id
_entity_poly.type
_entity_poly.pdbx_seq_one_letter_code
_entity_poly.pdbx_strand_id
1 'polypeptide(L)'
;ENPIAIYHDPDLPPSHHYLAAYRWIAASAEDNGFGADAMIHLGKHGNLEWLPGKNAGLSAACGPDAALGDLPLVYPFLVNDPGEGTQAKRRVHATLIDHLVPPMARADSYGDIARLEQLLDEHAQIAAMDPAKLPAIRAQIWTLIQAAKLDHDLGVEDRPEDEGFDDFIMHLDGWLCEIKDVQIRDGLHVLGNPPAGNDRVNLVLAVLRARQIWGGTASLPGLREALGLDESAATRTAADEIEEQARALVQAMDDADWDPAAVAGVAAGLPDAVADILTFAATEVVPRMAATTDELTH
;
A
#
# COMPACT_ATOMS: atom_id res chain seq x y z
N GLU A 1 -4.33 -25.70 21.10
CA GLU A 1 -4.25 -26.90 21.97
C GLU A 1 -4.14 -26.56 23.46
N ASN A 2 -3.41 -25.50 23.87
CA ASN A 2 -3.35 -25.07 25.27
C ASN A 2 -3.58 -23.54 25.41
N PRO A 3 -4.79 -23.07 25.76
CA PRO A 3 -5.07 -21.63 25.88
C PRO A 3 -4.40 -20.97 27.09
N ILE A 4 -3.98 -21.75 28.11
CA ILE A 4 -3.26 -21.23 29.29
C ILE A 4 -1.87 -20.74 28.90
N ALA A 5 -1.22 -21.42 27.95
CA ALA A 5 0.10 -21.04 27.44
C ALA A 5 0.11 -19.63 26.81
N ILE A 6 -1.03 -19.15 26.31
CA ILE A 6 -1.17 -17.77 25.80
C ILE A 6 -0.83 -16.73 26.89
N TYR A 7 -1.16 -17.02 28.15
CA TYR A 7 -0.95 -16.10 29.28
C TYR A 7 0.39 -16.29 29.99
N HIS A 8 0.96 -17.49 29.92
CA HIS A 8 2.07 -17.88 30.81
C HIS A 8 3.35 -18.29 30.08
N ASP A 9 3.26 -18.74 28.82
CA ASP A 9 4.36 -19.41 28.14
C ASP A 9 4.62 -18.78 26.75
N PRO A 10 5.11 -17.53 26.68
CA PRO A 10 5.46 -16.90 25.41
C PRO A 10 6.60 -17.61 24.67
N ASP A 11 7.37 -18.45 25.38
CA ASP A 11 8.46 -19.29 24.88
C ASP A 11 8.06 -20.76 24.69
N LEU A 12 6.76 -21.03 24.51
CA LEU A 12 6.23 -22.38 24.28
C LEU A 12 7.00 -23.08 23.14
N PRO A 13 7.66 -24.24 23.40
CA PRO A 13 8.42 -24.94 22.39
C PRO A 13 7.50 -25.56 21.30
N PRO A 14 8.04 -25.82 20.09
CA PRO A 14 7.28 -26.53 19.07
C PRO A 14 6.85 -27.92 19.57
N SER A 15 5.66 -28.35 19.19
CA SER A 15 5.16 -29.68 19.55
C SER A 15 5.93 -30.80 18.84
N HIS A 16 5.81 -32.02 19.35
CA HIS A 16 6.37 -33.19 18.66
C HIS A 16 5.81 -33.37 17.24
N HIS A 17 4.54 -33.06 17.03
CA HIS A 17 3.93 -33.11 15.70
C HIS A 17 4.56 -32.08 14.75
N TYR A 18 4.78 -30.85 15.23
CA TYR A 18 5.44 -29.80 14.46
C TYR A 18 6.82 -30.25 13.99
N LEU A 19 7.65 -30.76 14.91
CA LEU A 19 8.99 -31.25 14.59
C LEU A 19 8.95 -32.45 13.64
N ALA A 20 8.03 -33.39 13.86
CA ALA A 20 7.89 -34.58 13.02
C ALA A 20 7.55 -34.22 11.57
N ALA A 21 6.72 -33.21 11.33
CA ALA A 21 6.36 -32.77 9.98
C ALA A 21 7.58 -32.27 9.20
N TYR A 22 8.38 -31.35 9.76
CA TYR A 22 9.60 -30.86 9.10
C TYR A 22 10.64 -31.96 8.92
N ARG A 23 10.81 -32.83 9.92
CA ARG A 23 11.74 -33.96 9.83
C ARG A 23 11.32 -34.96 8.76
N TRP A 24 10.04 -35.22 8.57
CA TRP A 24 9.55 -36.07 7.49
C TRP A 24 9.82 -35.48 6.10
N ILE A 25 9.66 -34.15 5.94
CA ILE A 25 9.96 -33.47 4.67
C ILE A 25 11.44 -33.64 4.29
N ALA A 26 12.34 -33.46 5.26
CA ALA A 26 13.78 -33.57 5.04
C ALA A 26 14.30 -35.02 4.96
N ALA A 27 13.66 -35.96 5.66
CA ALA A 27 14.12 -37.34 5.72
C ALA A 27 14.06 -38.03 4.36
N SER A 28 15.03 -38.90 4.06
CA SER A 28 15.10 -39.63 2.80
C SER A 28 13.96 -40.64 2.64
N ALA A 29 13.70 -41.08 1.41
CA ALA A 29 12.72 -42.15 1.17
C ALA A 29 13.11 -43.48 1.85
N GLU A 30 14.41 -43.75 2.06
CA GLU A 30 14.89 -44.93 2.81
C GLU A 30 14.49 -44.87 4.29
N ASP A 31 14.41 -43.66 4.84
CA ASP A 31 13.95 -43.39 6.20
C ASP A 31 12.42 -43.18 6.29
N ASN A 32 11.68 -43.50 5.21
CA ASN A 32 10.23 -43.26 5.05
C ASN A 32 9.83 -41.76 5.05
N GLY A 33 10.75 -40.87 4.69
CA GLY A 33 10.50 -39.45 4.49
C GLY A 33 10.21 -39.07 3.03
N PHE A 34 10.02 -37.78 2.79
CA PHE A 34 9.76 -37.21 1.47
C PHE A 34 11.05 -37.00 0.64
N GLY A 35 12.16 -36.68 1.30
CA GLY A 35 13.46 -36.49 0.68
C GLY A 35 13.57 -35.18 -0.11
N ALA A 36 13.07 -34.07 0.44
CA ALA A 36 13.16 -32.77 -0.22
C ALA A 36 14.62 -32.33 -0.41
N ASP A 37 14.96 -31.88 -1.62
CA ASP A 37 16.23 -31.20 -1.89
C ASP A 37 16.21 -29.73 -1.42
N ALA A 38 15.03 -29.11 -1.39
CA ALA A 38 14.78 -27.76 -0.92
C ALA A 38 13.31 -27.59 -0.50
N MET A 39 13.04 -26.56 0.29
CA MET A 39 11.70 -26.14 0.71
C MET A 39 11.39 -24.74 0.18
N ILE A 40 10.15 -24.54 -0.28
CA ILE A 40 9.63 -23.22 -0.62
C ILE A 40 8.50 -22.87 0.35
N HIS A 41 8.68 -21.83 1.16
CA HIS A 41 7.58 -21.23 1.92
C HIS A 41 6.94 -20.12 1.08
N LEU A 42 5.63 -20.13 0.93
CA LEU A 42 4.90 -19.12 0.16
C LEU A 42 4.22 -18.12 1.08
N GLY A 43 4.66 -16.85 0.98
CA GLY A 43 4.02 -15.71 1.63
C GLY A 43 4.56 -15.37 3.02
N LYS A 44 4.51 -14.06 3.33
CA LYS A 44 4.82 -13.47 4.63
C LYS A 44 3.69 -13.76 5.64
N HIS A 45 3.93 -14.44 6.76
CA HIS A 45 5.07 -15.32 7.04
C HIS A 45 4.63 -16.62 7.73
N GLY A 46 5.53 -17.60 7.77
CA GLY A 46 5.41 -18.79 8.59
C GLY A 46 5.73 -18.50 10.05
N ASN A 47 5.75 -19.54 10.89
CA ASN A 47 6.09 -19.43 12.30
C ASN A 47 7.45 -20.07 12.65
N LEU A 48 8.12 -20.70 11.69
CA LEU A 48 9.36 -21.47 11.89
C LEU A 48 10.50 -20.57 12.38
N GLU A 49 10.70 -19.45 11.71
CA GLU A 49 11.67 -18.41 12.03
C GLU A 49 11.36 -17.64 13.31
N TRP A 50 10.18 -17.86 13.89
CA TRP A 50 9.72 -17.25 15.13
C TRP A 50 9.73 -18.21 16.32
N LEU A 51 10.06 -19.50 16.11
CA LEU A 51 10.16 -20.47 17.20
C LEU A 51 11.19 -20.02 18.27
N PRO A 52 11.00 -20.43 19.54
CA PRO A 52 11.90 -20.08 20.62
C PRO A 52 13.36 -20.48 20.35
N GLY A 53 14.30 -19.61 20.71
CA GLY A 53 15.72 -19.81 20.51
C GLY A 53 16.51 -18.50 20.54
N LYS A 54 17.77 -18.56 20.11
CA LYS A 54 18.61 -17.36 19.99
C LYS A 54 18.07 -16.41 18.91
N ASN A 55 18.36 -15.11 19.07
CA ASN A 55 17.94 -14.06 18.13
C ASN A 55 18.57 -14.24 16.73
N ALA A 56 19.83 -14.68 16.67
CA ALA A 56 20.56 -15.04 15.45
C ALA A 56 21.74 -15.95 15.85
N GLY A 57 22.35 -16.62 14.87
CA GLY A 57 23.45 -17.57 15.14
C GLY A 57 22.93 -18.76 15.96
N LEU A 58 22.01 -19.51 15.36
CA LEU A 58 21.30 -20.58 16.06
C LEU A 58 22.25 -21.67 16.56
N SER A 59 21.82 -22.31 17.65
CA SER A 59 22.44 -23.53 18.17
C SER A 59 21.53 -24.72 17.96
N ALA A 60 22.06 -25.93 18.09
CA ALA A 60 21.31 -27.19 18.00
C ALA A 60 20.11 -27.33 18.96
N ALA A 61 19.98 -26.44 19.95
CA ALA A 61 18.87 -26.38 20.90
C ALA A 61 17.79 -25.34 20.53
N CYS A 62 17.97 -24.59 19.44
CA CYS A 62 16.99 -23.60 18.99
C CYS A 62 15.89 -24.30 18.18
N GLY A 63 14.64 -23.92 18.41
CA GLY A 63 13.48 -24.50 17.70
C GLY A 63 13.59 -24.48 16.17
N PRO A 64 13.99 -23.35 15.53
CA PRO A 64 14.09 -23.30 14.07
C PRO A 64 15.16 -24.25 13.52
N ASP A 65 16.31 -24.35 14.17
CA ASP A 65 17.41 -25.26 13.79
C ASP A 65 17.00 -26.73 13.96
N ALA A 66 16.34 -27.04 15.07
CA ALA A 66 15.84 -28.38 15.35
C ALA A 66 14.70 -28.82 14.41
N ALA A 67 13.98 -27.89 13.80
CA ALA A 67 12.94 -28.18 12.82
C ALA A 67 13.51 -28.28 11.39
N LEU A 68 14.18 -27.22 10.91
CA LEU A 68 14.60 -27.10 9.51
C LEU A 68 15.87 -27.91 9.19
N GLY A 69 16.83 -27.96 10.12
CA GLY A 69 18.14 -28.57 9.89
C GLY A 69 18.85 -27.97 8.68
N ASP A 70 19.42 -28.83 7.84
CA ASP A 70 20.23 -28.42 6.68
C ASP A 70 19.42 -28.19 5.39
N LEU A 71 18.09 -28.31 5.44
CA LEU A 71 17.25 -28.18 4.25
C LEU A 71 17.28 -26.74 3.74
N PRO A 72 17.71 -26.48 2.48
CA PRO A 72 17.67 -25.16 1.89
C PRO A 72 16.25 -24.62 1.86
N LEU A 73 16.07 -23.37 2.31
CA LEU A 73 14.78 -22.70 2.31
C LEU A 73 14.80 -21.52 1.32
N VAL A 74 13.96 -21.61 0.29
CA VAL A 74 13.65 -20.50 -0.61
C VAL A 74 12.34 -19.87 -0.14
N TYR A 75 12.27 -18.55 -0.12
CA TYR A 75 11.14 -17.87 0.48
C TYR A 75 10.73 -16.61 -0.28
N PRO A 76 9.73 -16.71 -1.18
CA PRO A 76 9.07 -15.53 -1.73
C PRO A 76 8.50 -14.63 -0.63
N PHE A 77 8.94 -13.37 -0.59
CA PHE A 77 8.64 -12.45 0.51
C PHE A 77 8.23 -11.06 0.00
N LEU A 78 7.41 -10.34 0.75
CA LEU A 78 6.95 -9.01 0.33
C LEU A 78 8.07 -7.95 0.50
N VAL A 79 8.39 -7.22 -0.57
CA VAL A 79 9.53 -6.29 -0.62
C VAL A 79 9.50 -5.18 0.44
N ASN A 80 8.32 -4.71 0.85
CA ASN A 80 8.17 -3.64 1.84
C ASN A 80 8.06 -4.11 3.29
N ASP A 81 8.29 -5.41 3.56
CA ASP A 81 8.33 -5.99 4.92
C ASP A 81 9.76 -6.47 5.32
N PRO A 82 10.79 -5.60 5.29
CA PRO A 82 12.19 -6.00 5.41
C PRO A 82 12.55 -6.58 6.79
N GLY A 83 11.87 -6.14 7.85
CA GLY A 83 12.16 -6.59 9.21
C GLY A 83 11.89 -8.09 9.41
N GLU A 84 10.76 -8.55 8.88
CA GLU A 84 10.35 -9.94 8.98
C GLU A 84 11.12 -10.83 8.01
N GLY A 85 11.36 -10.37 6.77
CA GLY A 85 12.23 -11.08 5.84
C GLY A 85 13.64 -11.29 6.43
N THR A 86 14.18 -10.28 7.11
CA THR A 86 15.47 -10.38 7.80
C THR A 86 15.48 -11.43 8.91
N GLN A 87 14.36 -11.61 9.63
CA GLN A 87 14.22 -12.68 10.62
C GLN A 87 14.39 -14.06 9.96
N ALA A 88 13.70 -14.28 8.83
CA ALA A 88 13.80 -15.53 8.08
C ALA A 88 15.24 -15.79 7.59
N LYS A 89 15.89 -14.77 7.00
CA LYS A 89 17.30 -14.88 6.55
C LYS A 89 18.26 -15.27 7.68
N ARG A 90 18.05 -14.74 8.89
CA ARG A 90 18.97 -14.91 10.03
C ARG A 90 18.72 -16.14 10.89
N ARG A 91 17.48 -16.65 10.93
CA ARG A 91 17.07 -17.74 11.83
C ARG A 91 16.70 -19.03 11.12
N VAL A 92 16.44 -19.02 9.82
CA VAL A 92 16.10 -20.24 9.04
C VAL A 92 16.83 -20.28 7.71
N HIS A 93 17.98 -19.58 7.62
CA HIS A 93 18.86 -19.53 6.44
C HIS A 93 18.10 -19.34 5.11
N ALA A 94 17.01 -18.57 5.15
CA ALA A 94 16.15 -18.39 4.00
C ALA A 94 16.86 -17.57 2.92
N THR A 95 16.78 -18.07 1.69
CA THR A 95 17.07 -17.31 0.48
C THR A 95 15.77 -16.63 0.06
N LEU A 96 15.66 -15.34 0.34
CA LEU A 96 14.47 -14.58 -0.05
C LEU A 96 14.50 -14.27 -1.54
N ILE A 97 13.33 -14.41 -2.17
CA ILE A 97 13.03 -13.86 -3.48
C ILE A 97 11.94 -12.83 -3.25
N ASP A 98 12.34 -11.56 -3.10
CA ASP A 98 11.37 -10.52 -2.77
C ASP A 98 10.45 -10.27 -3.97
N HIS A 99 9.17 -10.05 -3.70
CA HIS A 99 8.15 -9.83 -4.69
C HIS A 99 7.47 -8.45 -4.53
N LEU A 100 6.86 -7.97 -5.61
CA LEU A 100 6.20 -6.67 -5.70
C LEU A 100 5.03 -6.56 -4.72
N VAL A 101 4.71 -5.31 -4.37
CA VAL A 101 3.48 -4.95 -3.65
C VAL A 101 2.25 -5.27 -4.53
N PRO A 102 1.07 -5.50 -3.93
CA PRO A 102 -0.17 -5.64 -4.70
C PRO A 102 -0.46 -4.38 -5.52
N PRO A 103 -1.30 -4.48 -6.57
CA PRO A 103 -1.86 -3.32 -7.25
C PRO A 103 -2.45 -2.33 -6.24
N MET A 104 -2.17 -1.05 -6.45
CA MET A 104 -2.65 0.04 -5.61
C MET A 104 -3.57 0.93 -6.44
N ALA A 105 -4.61 1.48 -5.83
CA ALA A 105 -5.47 2.49 -6.43
C ALA A 105 -5.87 3.53 -5.39
N ARG A 106 -6.35 4.69 -5.88
CA ARG A 106 -7.01 5.68 -5.04
C ARG A 106 -8.32 5.08 -4.50
N ALA A 107 -8.63 5.33 -3.23
CA ALA A 107 -9.85 4.80 -2.60
C ALA A 107 -11.13 5.29 -3.28
N ASP A 108 -11.10 6.54 -3.76
CA ASP A 108 -12.24 7.26 -4.33
C ASP A 108 -13.43 7.33 -3.35
N SER A 109 -14.52 7.96 -3.78
CA SER A 109 -15.75 8.03 -3.00
C SER A 109 -16.84 7.13 -3.59
N TYR A 110 -17.62 6.53 -2.70
CA TYR A 110 -18.72 5.65 -3.05
C TYR A 110 -19.90 5.83 -2.08
N GLY A 111 -21.09 5.42 -2.52
CA GLY A 111 -22.29 5.43 -1.69
C GLY A 111 -22.53 6.80 -1.03
N ASP A 112 -22.59 6.83 0.30
CA ASP A 112 -22.98 8.00 1.08
C ASP A 112 -21.88 9.06 1.15
N ILE A 113 -20.62 8.65 1.00
CA ILE A 113 -19.47 9.57 0.92
C ILE A 113 -19.57 10.39 -0.37
N ALA A 114 -19.87 9.74 -1.50
CA ALA A 114 -20.08 10.44 -2.77
C ALA A 114 -21.31 11.37 -2.73
N ARG A 115 -22.38 10.96 -2.04
CA ARG A 115 -23.56 11.83 -1.81
C ARG A 115 -23.22 13.03 -0.94
N LEU A 116 -22.35 12.84 0.06
CA LEU A 116 -21.92 13.91 0.96
C LEU A 116 -21.07 14.95 0.22
N GLU A 117 -20.17 14.53 -0.65
CA GLU A 117 -19.41 15.45 -1.53
C GLU A 117 -20.33 16.36 -2.35
N GLN A 118 -21.38 15.80 -2.96
CA GLN A 118 -22.36 16.58 -3.73
C GLN A 118 -23.06 17.65 -2.87
N LEU A 119 -23.40 17.31 -1.62
CA LEU A 119 -24.03 18.25 -0.69
C LEU A 119 -23.05 19.35 -0.25
N LEU A 120 -21.75 19.07 -0.16
CA LEU A 120 -20.74 20.08 0.14
C LEU A 120 -20.54 21.05 -1.01
N ASP A 121 -20.52 20.56 -2.25
CA ASP A 121 -20.48 21.40 -3.45
C ASP A 121 -21.71 22.30 -3.52
N GLU A 122 -22.90 21.74 -3.26
CA GLU A 122 -24.16 22.50 -3.19
C GLU A 122 -24.12 23.54 -2.06
N HIS A 123 -23.58 23.18 -0.89
CA HIS A 123 -23.41 24.10 0.23
C HIS A 123 -22.53 25.29 -0.15
N ALA A 124 -21.38 25.06 -0.82
CA ALA A 124 -20.48 26.11 -1.27
C ALA A 124 -21.16 27.06 -2.29
N GLN A 125 -21.93 26.50 -3.23
CA GLN A 125 -22.70 27.30 -4.20
C GLN A 125 -23.79 28.15 -3.52
N ILE A 126 -24.54 27.56 -2.59
CA ILE A 126 -25.59 28.26 -1.83
C ILE A 126 -24.98 29.37 -0.97
N ALA A 127 -23.84 29.12 -0.31
CA ALA A 127 -23.13 30.12 0.47
C ALA A 127 -22.75 31.35 -0.36
N ALA A 128 -22.40 31.16 -1.63
CA ALA A 128 -22.04 32.26 -2.53
C ALA A 128 -23.25 32.97 -3.17
N MET A 129 -24.34 32.24 -3.46
CA MET A 129 -25.44 32.75 -4.30
C MET A 129 -26.75 33.05 -3.54
N ASP A 130 -27.10 32.27 -2.52
CA ASP A 130 -28.37 32.41 -1.78
C ASP A 130 -28.21 31.98 -0.30
N PRO A 131 -27.50 32.77 0.53
CA PRO A 131 -27.18 32.39 1.90
C PRO A 131 -28.40 32.11 2.79
N ALA A 132 -29.57 32.64 2.42
CA ALA A 132 -30.82 32.39 3.14
C ALA A 132 -31.24 30.92 3.14
N LYS A 133 -30.72 30.11 2.20
CA LYS A 133 -30.97 28.66 2.10
C LYS A 133 -29.98 27.79 2.87
N LEU A 134 -28.91 28.36 3.44
CA LEU A 134 -27.90 27.60 4.19
C LEU A 134 -28.48 26.67 5.26
N PRO A 135 -29.46 27.08 6.10
CA PRO A 135 -30.01 26.20 7.13
C PRO A 135 -30.60 24.89 6.56
N ALA A 136 -31.17 24.93 5.35
CA ALA A 136 -31.77 23.76 4.72
C ALA A 136 -30.71 22.75 4.24
N ILE A 137 -29.64 23.22 3.58
CA ILE A 137 -28.56 22.34 3.11
C ILE A 137 -27.75 21.79 4.30
N ARG A 138 -27.50 22.59 5.34
CA ARG A 138 -26.85 22.15 6.59
C ARG A 138 -27.62 21.03 7.28
N ALA A 139 -28.96 21.12 7.30
CA ALA A 139 -29.81 20.06 7.84
C ALA A 139 -29.74 18.76 7.01
N GLN A 140 -29.65 18.86 5.68
CA GLN A 140 -29.48 17.69 4.80
C GLN A 140 -28.12 17.02 5.01
N ILE A 141 -27.05 17.80 5.08
CA ILE A 141 -25.69 17.32 5.38
C ILE A 141 -25.68 16.57 6.71
N TRP A 142 -26.19 17.18 7.77
CA TRP A 142 -26.24 16.54 9.09
C TRP A 142 -27.08 15.27 9.10
N THR A 143 -28.24 15.28 8.42
CA THR A 143 -29.09 14.09 8.29
C THR A 143 -28.36 12.94 7.60
N LEU A 144 -27.60 13.23 6.54
CA LEU A 144 -26.80 12.22 5.84
C LEU A 144 -25.68 11.67 6.73
N ILE A 145 -24.97 12.55 7.43
CA ILE A 145 -23.90 12.17 8.38
C ILE A 145 -24.43 11.19 9.44
N GLN A 146 -25.57 11.50 10.07
CA GLN A 146 -26.16 10.61 11.09
C GLN A 146 -26.70 9.30 10.50
N ALA A 147 -27.27 9.34 9.29
CA ALA A 147 -27.78 8.15 8.62
C ALA A 147 -26.64 7.19 8.22
N ALA A 148 -25.51 7.75 7.76
CA ALA A 148 -24.32 7.02 7.34
C ALA A 148 -23.36 6.67 8.49
N LYS A 149 -23.66 7.12 9.73
CA LYS A 149 -22.83 6.95 10.93
C LYS A 149 -21.48 7.66 10.92
N LEU A 150 -21.35 8.68 10.06
CA LEU A 150 -20.13 9.49 9.95
C LEU A 150 -19.95 10.44 11.14
N ASP A 151 -20.97 10.65 11.97
CA ASP A 151 -20.87 11.34 13.26
C ASP A 151 -19.85 10.66 14.18
N HIS A 152 -19.76 9.32 14.13
CA HIS A 152 -18.74 8.57 14.86
C HIS A 152 -17.34 8.76 14.25
N ASP A 153 -17.20 8.68 12.92
CA ASP A 153 -15.93 8.86 12.22
C ASP A 153 -15.34 10.26 12.42
N LEU A 154 -16.20 11.28 12.45
CA LEU A 154 -15.84 12.69 12.69
C LEU A 154 -15.68 13.02 14.18
N GLY A 155 -16.06 12.11 15.08
CA GLY A 155 -15.99 12.34 16.53
C GLY A 155 -16.93 13.44 17.03
N VAL A 156 -18.11 13.59 16.42
CA VAL A 156 -19.08 14.65 16.74
C VAL A 156 -20.39 14.02 17.24
N GLU A 157 -20.71 14.21 18.53
CA GLU A 157 -21.91 13.61 19.14
C GLU A 157 -23.21 14.35 18.79
N ASP A 158 -23.15 15.68 18.74
CA ASP A 158 -24.30 16.55 18.51
C ASP A 158 -24.06 17.49 17.33
N ARG A 159 -25.15 17.89 16.66
CA ARG A 159 -25.08 18.84 15.54
C ARG A 159 -24.44 20.16 16.03
N PRO A 160 -23.40 20.67 15.34
CA PRO A 160 -22.87 22.01 15.63
C PRO A 160 -23.95 23.09 15.48
N GLU A 161 -23.85 24.14 16.30
CA GLU A 161 -24.69 25.34 16.14
C GLU A 161 -24.42 26.01 14.79
N ASP A 162 -25.41 26.76 14.28
CA ASP A 162 -25.31 27.37 12.95
C ASP A 162 -24.11 28.33 12.80
N GLU A 163 -23.63 28.95 13.87
CA GLU A 163 -22.43 29.79 13.86
C GLU A 163 -21.13 28.98 13.72
N GLY A 164 -21.09 27.74 14.20
CA GLY A 164 -19.92 26.84 14.12
C GLY A 164 -19.99 25.82 12.99
N PHE A 165 -21.09 25.80 12.22
CA PHE A 165 -21.30 24.78 11.20
C PHE A 165 -20.34 24.93 10.00
N ASP A 166 -19.91 26.16 9.68
CA ASP A 166 -18.94 26.38 8.60
C ASP A 166 -17.54 25.83 8.96
N ASP A 167 -17.14 25.94 10.22
CA ASP A 167 -15.90 25.33 10.73
C ASP A 167 -15.99 23.80 10.68
N PHE A 168 -17.16 23.24 11.01
CA PHE A 168 -17.41 21.81 10.86
C PHE A 168 -17.36 21.36 9.40
N ILE A 169 -17.86 22.17 8.47
CA ILE A 169 -17.76 21.88 7.03
C ILE A 169 -16.29 21.85 6.58
N MET A 170 -15.45 22.77 7.06
CA MET A 170 -14.00 22.72 6.74
C MET A 170 -13.35 21.44 7.26
N HIS A 171 -13.68 21.01 8.48
CA HIS A 171 -13.18 19.75 9.03
C HIS A 171 -13.64 18.55 8.19
N LEU A 172 -14.92 18.52 7.84
CA LEU A 172 -15.52 17.46 7.03
C LEU A 172 -14.92 17.39 5.62
N ASP A 173 -14.68 18.53 4.98
CA ASP A 173 -14.11 18.58 3.63
C ASP A 173 -12.65 18.08 3.63
N GLY A 174 -11.89 18.39 4.68
CA GLY A 174 -10.56 17.82 4.91
C GLY A 174 -10.59 16.30 5.12
N TRP A 175 -11.48 15.81 5.99
CA TRP A 175 -11.65 14.37 6.22
C TRP A 175 -12.05 13.63 4.94
N LEU A 176 -13.00 14.17 4.16
CA LEU A 176 -13.39 13.59 2.87
C LEU A 176 -12.24 13.58 1.87
N CYS A 177 -11.44 14.65 1.81
CA CYS A 177 -10.26 14.71 0.96
C CYS A 177 -9.28 13.58 1.31
N GLU A 178 -8.97 13.39 2.60
CA GLU A 178 -8.03 12.37 3.05
C GLU A 178 -8.50 10.94 2.75
N ILE A 179 -9.75 10.59 3.09
CA ILE A 179 -10.26 9.22 2.89
C ILE A 179 -10.41 8.89 1.40
N LYS A 180 -10.77 9.88 0.57
CA LYS A 180 -10.89 9.70 -0.87
C LYS A 180 -9.54 9.54 -1.51
N ASP A 181 -8.53 10.27 -1.02
CA ASP A 181 -7.21 10.32 -1.64
C ASP A 181 -6.26 9.21 -1.18
N VAL A 182 -6.55 8.49 -0.10
CA VAL A 182 -5.66 7.42 0.38
C VAL A 182 -5.49 6.31 -0.67
N GLN A 183 -4.26 5.78 -0.75
CA GLN A 183 -3.94 4.64 -1.60
C GLN A 183 -4.32 3.34 -0.88
N ILE A 184 -5.18 2.55 -1.52
CA ILE A 184 -5.61 1.23 -1.05
C ILE A 184 -5.13 0.14 -2.00
N ARG A 185 -5.13 -1.10 -1.53
CA ARG A 185 -4.83 -2.26 -2.36
C ARG A 185 -6.06 -2.56 -3.23
N ASP A 186 -5.87 -2.64 -4.54
CA ASP A 186 -6.90 -2.96 -5.53
C ASP A 186 -6.69 -4.35 -6.14
N GLY A 187 -6.33 -5.30 -5.27
CA GLY A 187 -6.04 -6.68 -5.67
C GLY A 187 -4.93 -7.31 -4.85
N LEU A 188 -4.40 -8.41 -5.39
CA LEU A 188 -3.28 -9.15 -4.83
C LEU A 188 -2.19 -9.31 -5.89
N HIS A 189 -0.94 -9.33 -5.43
CA HIS A 189 0.19 -9.65 -6.30
C HIS A 189 0.15 -11.12 -6.73
N VAL A 190 0.55 -11.38 -7.97
CA VAL A 190 0.78 -12.74 -8.49
C VAL A 190 2.25 -12.84 -8.84
N LEU A 191 2.96 -13.78 -8.19
CA LEU A 191 4.40 -13.94 -8.34
C LEU A 191 4.81 -14.09 -9.81
N GLY A 192 5.75 -13.25 -10.27
CA GLY A 192 6.22 -13.19 -11.65
C GLY A 192 5.34 -12.40 -12.62
N ASN A 193 4.24 -11.81 -12.16
CA ASN A 193 3.31 -11.07 -13.01
C ASN A 193 3.43 -9.55 -12.77
N PRO A 194 4.09 -8.79 -13.65
CA PRO A 194 4.10 -7.33 -13.55
C PRO A 194 2.69 -6.76 -13.74
N PRO A 195 2.36 -5.64 -13.07
CA PRO A 195 1.10 -4.93 -13.35
C PRO A 195 1.07 -4.44 -14.79
N ALA A 196 -0.11 -4.45 -15.39
CA ALA A 196 -0.34 -4.05 -16.77
C ALA A 196 -1.62 -3.22 -16.91
N GLY A 197 -1.70 -2.40 -17.95
CA GLY A 197 -2.85 -1.53 -18.20
C GLY A 197 -3.14 -0.62 -17.00
N ASN A 198 -4.39 -0.60 -16.54
CA ASN A 198 -4.84 0.28 -15.46
C ASN A 198 -4.07 0.05 -14.13
N ASP A 199 -3.71 -1.19 -13.81
CA ASP A 199 -2.97 -1.51 -12.59
C ASP A 199 -1.57 -0.90 -12.62
N ARG A 200 -0.93 -0.87 -13.80
CA ARG A 200 0.37 -0.23 -13.99
C ARG A 200 0.25 1.28 -13.85
N VAL A 201 -0.75 1.89 -14.51
CA VAL A 201 -1.03 3.33 -14.42
C VAL A 201 -1.26 3.73 -12.96
N ASN A 202 -2.12 3.01 -12.24
CA ASN A 202 -2.42 3.31 -10.84
C ASN A 202 -1.20 3.13 -9.93
N LEU A 203 -0.43 2.05 -10.10
CA LEU A 203 0.75 1.82 -9.28
C LEU A 203 1.84 2.86 -9.55
N VAL A 204 2.05 3.25 -10.82
CA VAL A 204 3.00 4.32 -11.16
C VAL A 204 2.52 5.65 -10.57
N LEU A 205 1.24 5.99 -10.68
CA LEU A 205 0.67 7.18 -10.01
C LEU A 205 0.95 7.19 -8.50
N ALA A 206 0.69 6.07 -7.83
CA ALA A 206 0.94 5.92 -6.40
C ALA A 206 2.42 6.13 -6.03
N VAL A 207 3.34 5.56 -6.83
CA VAL A 207 4.79 5.74 -6.64
C VAL A 207 5.21 7.19 -6.85
N LEU A 208 4.74 7.82 -7.94
CA LEU A 208 5.12 9.18 -8.31
C LEU A 208 4.48 10.25 -7.43
N ARG A 209 3.46 9.92 -6.65
CA ARG A 209 2.87 10.86 -5.67
C ARG A 209 3.88 11.26 -4.59
N ALA A 210 4.76 10.37 -4.18
CA ALA A 210 5.79 10.66 -3.19
C ALA A 210 6.98 11.43 -3.78
N ARG A 211 7.69 12.17 -2.94
CA ARG A 211 9.02 12.69 -3.29
C ARG A 211 10.01 11.54 -3.48
N GLN A 212 10.78 11.58 -4.56
CA GLN A 212 11.71 10.51 -4.91
C GLN A 212 13.08 10.81 -4.31
N ILE A 213 13.53 9.99 -3.37
CA ILE A 213 14.92 10.00 -2.89
C ILE A 213 15.69 8.97 -3.69
N TRP A 214 16.55 9.45 -4.59
CA TRP A 214 17.26 8.57 -5.53
C TRP A 214 18.78 8.72 -5.43
N GLY A 215 19.48 7.59 -5.34
CA GLY A 215 20.95 7.54 -5.28
C GLY A 215 21.57 8.33 -4.12
N GLY A 216 20.79 8.68 -3.09
CA GLY A 216 21.21 9.55 -1.98
C GLY A 216 21.64 10.97 -2.39
N THR A 217 21.39 11.37 -3.63
CA THR A 217 21.95 12.58 -4.26
C THR A 217 20.92 13.38 -5.04
N ALA A 218 19.86 12.74 -5.55
CA ALA A 218 18.75 13.40 -6.22
C ALA A 218 17.48 13.35 -5.37
N SER A 219 16.76 14.47 -5.35
CA SER A 219 15.42 14.58 -4.80
C SER A 219 14.51 15.17 -5.86
N LEU A 220 13.61 14.36 -6.42
CA LEU A 220 12.56 14.85 -7.31
C LEU A 220 11.28 15.09 -6.50
N PRO A 221 10.49 16.14 -6.83
CA PRO A 221 9.18 16.35 -6.22
C PRO A 221 8.24 15.19 -6.58
N GLY A 222 7.15 15.06 -5.84
CA GLY A 222 6.03 14.23 -6.30
C GLY A 222 5.40 14.81 -7.57
N LEU A 223 4.73 13.99 -8.38
CA LEU A 223 4.08 14.43 -9.61
C LEU A 223 3.03 15.52 -9.35
N ARG A 224 2.24 15.39 -8.29
CA ARG A 224 1.25 16.40 -7.90
C ARG A 224 1.89 17.70 -7.40
N GLU A 225 2.99 17.59 -6.65
CA GLU A 225 3.79 18.74 -6.25
C GLU A 225 4.38 19.46 -7.47
N ALA A 226 4.86 18.71 -8.47
CA ALA A 226 5.37 19.25 -9.73
C ALA A 226 4.27 19.96 -10.54
N LEU A 227 3.02 19.53 -10.40
CA LEU A 227 1.83 20.19 -10.96
C LEU A 227 1.35 21.39 -10.13
N GLY A 228 1.97 21.65 -8.97
CA GLY A 228 1.72 22.82 -8.13
C GLY A 228 0.84 22.57 -6.91
N LEU A 229 0.50 21.32 -6.58
CA LEU A 229 -0.25 21.00 -5.37
C LEU A 229 0.67 21.10 -4.13
N ASP A 230 0.24 21.89 -3.15
CA ASP A 230 0.78 21.79 -1.78
C ASP A 230 0.02 20.69 -1.03
N GLU A 231 0.63 19.51 -0.94
CA GLU A 231 0.06 18.34 -0.25
C GLU A 231 -0.31 18.62 1.22
N SER A 232 0.28 19.65 1.86
CA SER A 232 -0.01 19.99 3.26
C SER A 232 -1.21 20.93 3.45
N ALA A 233 -1.69 21.55 2.36
CA ALA A 233 -2.75 22.54 2.37
C ALA A 233 -3.81 22.28 1.28
N ALA A 234 -3.80 21.07 0.70
CA ALA A 234 -4.69 20.70 -0.39
C ALA A 234 -6.16 20.74 0.06
N THR A 235 -7.00 21.39 -0.74
CA THR A 235 -8.45 21.27 -0.62
C THR A 235 -8.92 20.07 -1.44
N ARG A 236 -10.12 19.54 -1.12
CA ARG A 236 -10.72 18.41 -1.86
C ARG A 236 -10.72 18.64 -3.36
N THR A 237 -11.23 19.79 -3.80
CA THR A 237 -11.33 20.12 -5.24
C THR A 237 -9.97 20.25 -5.91
N ALA A 238 -9.00 20.94 -5.28
CA ALA A 238 -7.68 21.10 -5.86
C ALA A 238 -6.92 19.76 -5.96
N ALA A 239 -7.07 18.90 -4.95
CA ALA A 239 -6.50 17.55 -4.96
C ALA A 239 -7.09 16.70 -6.10
N ASP A 240 -8.40 16.77 -6.32
CA ASP A 240 -9.07 16.04 -7.40
C ASP A 240 -8.64 16.51 -8.79
N GLU A 241 -8.60 17.83 -9.02
CA GLU A 241 -8.17 18.41 -10.31
C GLU A 241 -6.73 18.02 -10.65
N ILE A 242 -5.83 18.09 -9.67
CA ILE A 242 -4.42 17.73 -9.87
C ILE A 242 -4.24 16.21 -10.03
N GLU A 243 -5.00 15.38 -9.31
CA GLU A 243 -4.97 13.93 -9.47
C GLU A 243 -5.45 13.51 -10.87
N GLU A 244 -6.52 14.14 -11.39
CA GLU A 244 -7.00 13.89 -12.75
C GLU A 244 -5.95 14.29 -13.80
N GLN A 245 -5.32 15.44 -13.62
CA GLN A 245 -4.23 15.88 -14.49
C GLN A 245 -3.01 14.95 -14.43
N ALA A 246 -2.60 14.53 -13.23
CA ALA A 246 -1.53 13.57 -13.02
C ALA A 246 -1.83 12.23 -13.70
N ARG A 247 -3.06 11.73 -13.54
CA ARG A 247 -3.53 10.50 -14.20
C ARG A 247 -3.48 10.61 -15.71
N ALA A 248 -3.93 11.72 -16.28
CA ALA A 248 -3.88 11.95 -17.72
C ALA A 248 -2.44 11.90 -18.27
N LEU A 249 -1.47 12.45 -17.52
CA LEU A 249 -0.05 12.42 -17.90
C LEU A 249 0.54 11.00 -17.83
N VAL A 250 0.26 10.26 -16.75
CA VAL A 250 0.71 8.87 -16.61
C VAL A 250 0.07 7.98 -17.67
N GLN A 251 -1.23 8.15 -17.95
CA GLN A 251 -1.90 7.43 -19.03
C GLN A 251 -1.30 7.75 -20.40
N ALA A 252 -1.01 9.01 -20.69
CA ALA A 252 -0.38 9.41 -21.95
C ALA A 252 1.03 8.82 -22.12
N MET A 253 1.79 8.69 -21.03
CA MET A 253 3.07 7.96 -21.05
C MET A 253 2.86 6.45 -21.23
N ASP A 254 1.84 5.86 -20.61
CA ASP A 254 1.50 4.46 -20.77
C ASP A 254 1.10 4.11 -22.21
N ASP A 255 0.28 4.96 -22.83
CA ASP A 255 -0.13 4.86 -24.23
C ASP A 255 1.04 5.03 -25.22
N ALA A 256 2.11 5.69 -24.77
CA ALA A 256 3.37 5.84 -25.50
C ALA A 256 4.40 4.76 -25.16
N ASP A 257 3.96 3.64 -24.54
CA ASP A 257 4.81 2.53 -24.10
C ASP A 257 5.97 2.96 -23.19
N TRP A 258 5.78 4.06 -22.45
CA TRP A 258 6.80 4.68 -21.61
C TRP A 258 8.09 5.06 -22.36
N ASP A 259 8.01 5.40 -23.65
CA ASP A 259 9.16 5.92 -24.41
C ASP A 259 9.62 7.27 -23.83
N PRO A 260 10.88 7.39 -23.34
CA PRO A 260 11.41 8.66 -22.84
C PRO A 260 11.35 9.81 -23.86
N ALA A 261 11.34 9.52 -25.16
CA ALA A 261 11.20 10.55 -26.20
C ALA A 261 9.81 11.20 -26.22
N ALA A 262 8.78 10.53 -25.70
CA ALA A 262 7.42 11.06 -25.64
C ALA A 262 7.24 12.14 -24.55
N VAL A 263 8.12 12.18 -23.53
CA VAL A 263 8.01 13.08 -22.38
C VAL A 263 7.91 14.54 -22.80
N ALA A 264 8.70 14.97 -23.78
CA ALA A 264 8.69 16.36 -24.25
C ALA A 264 7.33 16.78 -24.86
N GLY A 265 6.61 15.82 -25.46
CA GLY A 265 5.26 16.04 -25.98
C GLY A 265 4.20 15.97 -24.88
N VAL A 266 4.28 14.99 -23.98
CA VAL A 266 3.31 14.78 -22.90
C VAL A 266 3.35 15.90 -21.87
N ALA A 267 4.55 16.39 -21.51
CA ALA A 267 4.72 17.48 -20.55
C ALA A 267 4.67 18.89 -21.19
N ALA A 268 4.29 19.00 -22.47
CA ALA A 268 4.33 20.27 -23.19
C ALA A 268 3.44 21.33 -22.53
N GLY A 269 4.04 22.48 -22.18
CA GLY A 269 3.33 23.59 -21.52
C GLY A 269 3.17 23.45 -20.00
N LEU A 270 3.75 22.41 -19.40
CA LEU A 270 3.79 22.20 -17.95
C LEU A 270 5.17 22.59 -17.37
N PRO A 271 5.30 22.73 -16.04
CA PRO A 271 6.59 22.99 -15.40
C PRO A 271 7.65 21.92 -15.73
N ASP A 272 8.91 22.32 -15.84
CA ASP A 272 10.03 21.41 -16.17
C ASP A 272 10.10 20.20 -15.20
N ALA A 273 9.74 20.40 -13.93
CA ALA A 273 9.69 19.35 -12.92
C ALA A 273 8.74 18.19 -13.31
N VAL A 274 7.69 18.44 -14.09
CA VAL A 274 6.79 17.41 -14.63
C VAL A 274 7.52 16.54 -15.66
N ALA A 275 8.31 17.15 -16.55
CA ALA A 275 9.12 16.42 -17.51
C ALA A 275 10.20 15.59 -16.79
N ASP A 276 10.82 16.13 -15.75
CA ASP A 276 11.83 15.43 -14.95
C ASP A 276 11.25 14.17 -14.26
N ILE A 277 10.09 14.28 -13.62
CA ILE A 277 9.46 13.14 -12.92
C ILE A 277 8.92 12.08 -13.90
N LEU A 278 8.39 12.47 -15.06
CA LEU A 278 7.97 11.53 -16.10
C LEU A 278 9.17 10.84 -16.75
N THR A 279 10.28 11.54 -16.94
CA THR A 279 11.54 10.94 -17.41
C THR A 279 12.06 9.92 -16.39
N PHE A 280 12.02 10.25 -15.09
CA PHE A 280 12.38 9.32 -14.02
C PHE A 280 11.47 8.07 -14.03
N ALA A 281 10.16 8.25 -14.21
CA ALA A 281 9.23 7.14 -14.30
C ALA A 281 9.56 6.20 -15.47
N ALA A 282 9.81 6.76 -16.66
CA ALA A 282 10.12 6.01 -17.87
C ALA A 282 11.49 5.29 -17.81
N THR A 283 12.48 5.88 -17.13
CA THR A 283 13.85 5.35 -17.10
C THR A 283 14.16 4.46 -15.89
N GLU A 284 13.45 4.65 -14.78
CA GLU A 284 13.72 3.94 -13.53
C GLU A 284 12.51 3.14 -13.05
N VAL A 285 11.34 3.77 -12.87
CA VAL A 285 10.19 3.12 -12.22
C VAL A 285 9.64 1.97 -13.07
N VAL A 286 9.27 2.25 -14.33
CA VAL A 286 8.61 1.26 -15.18
C VAL A 286 9.52 0.11 -15.59
N PRO A 287 10.79 0.33 -15.98
CA PRO A 287 11.71 -0.78 -16.27
C PRO A 287 11.92 -1.70 -15.05
N ARG A 288 12.03 -1.13 -13.83
CA ARG A 288 12.18 -1.93 -12.60
C ARG A 288 10.90 -2.68 -12.24
N MET A 289 9.74 -2.09 -12.48
CA MET A 289 8.44 -2.74 -12.31
C MET A 289 8.23 -3.87 -13.32
N ALA A 290 8.70 -3.71 -14.57
CA ALA A 290 8.64 -4.75 -15.59
C ALA A 290 9.51 -5.97 -15.23
N ALA A 291 10.62 -5.75 -14.50
CA ALA A 291 11.48 -6.82 -13.99
C ALA A 291 10.82 -7.71 -12.92
N THR A 292 9.57 -7.45 -12.54
CA THR A 292 8.75 -8.35 -11.69
C THR A 292 8.66 -9.77 -12.25
N THR A 293 8.84 -9.96 -13.56
CA THR A 293 8.94 -11.31 -14.16
C THR A 293 10.10 -12.14 -13.62
N ASP A 294 11.15 -11.48 -13.11
CA ASP A 294 12.34 -12.14 -12.61
C ASP A 294 12.09 -12.83 -11.26
N GLU A 295 10.97 -12.55 -10.59
CA GLU A 295 10.55 -13.23 -9.35
C GLU A 295 10.39 -14.75 -9.51
N LEU A 296 10.13 -15.24 -10.73
CA LEU A 296 10.00 -16.67 -11.01
C LEU A 296 11.32 -17.32 -11.47
N THR A 297 12.29 -16.53 -11.90
CA THR A 297 13.53 -17.02 -12.52
C THR A 297 14.77 -16.81 -11.65
N HIS A 298 14.62 -16.08 -10.54
CA HIS A 298 15.68 -15.80 -9.56
C HIS A 298 16.01 -16.95 -8.60
#